data_AF-A0A1B1NRX3-F1
#
_entry.id   AF-A0A1B1NRX3-F1
#
_cell.length_a   1.000
_cell.length_b   1.000
_cell.length_c   1.000
_cell.angle_alpha   90.00
_cell.angle_beta   90.00
_cell.angle_gamma   90.00
#
_symmetry.space_group_name_H-M   'P 1'
#
loop_
_entity.id
_entity.type
_entity.pdbx_description
1 polymer ?
#
loop_
_entity_poly.entity_id
_entity_poly.type
_entity_poly.pdbx_seq_one_letter_code
_entity_poly.pdbx_strand_id
1 'polypeptide(L)'
;MNNTLTRSQRGFTLIELMVVMAIVAILAVFAVPAYQDYTKKATMAEFPTIAAPVKLAVEMCALEKASSTSTFATNCSTSAGHVPSAAINNISVTATNVSGAIQVIAQATSDKGPVKSGEEFILSATYSDQGITWAASCTDAGGNAQSAYCPD
;
A
#
# COMPACT_ATOMS: atom_id res chain seq x y z
N MET A 1 -7.47 -54.07 -47.43
CA MET A 1 -6.58 -54.40 -46.30
C MET A 1 -6.12 -53.08 -45.70
N ASN A 2 -6.81 -52.60 -44.67
CA ASN A 2 -6.48 -51.30 -44.06
C ASN A 2 -5.51 -51.54 -42.91
N ASN A 3 -4.21 -51.33 -43.17
CA ASN A 3 -3.17 -51.36 -42.14
C ASN A 3 -3.26 -50.07 -41.32
N THR A 4 -3.97 -50.12 -40.20
CA THR A 4 -3.94 -49.06 -39.19
C THR A 4 -2.61 -49.15 -38.44
N LEU A 5 -1.66 -48.28 -38.81
CA LEU A 5 -0.39 -48.11 -38.10
C LEU A 5 -0.69 -47.66 -36.66
N THR A 6 -0.54 -48.56 -35.69
CA THR A 6 -0.63 -48.24 -34.28
C THR A 6 0.58 -47.42 -33.87
N ARG A 7 0.40 -46.11 -33.77
CA ARG A 7 1.43 -45.20 -33.24
C ARG A 7 1.67 -45.57 -31.77
N SER A 8 2.81 -46.21 -31.47
CA SER A 8 3.22 -46.51 -30.10
C SER A 8 3.28 -45.22 -29.29
N GLN A 9 2.38 -45.08 -28.32
CA GLN A 9 2.28 -43.92 -27.45
C GLN A 9 3.44 -44.02 -26.44
N ARG A 10 4.54 -43.32 -26.70
CA ARG A 10 5.65 -43.18 -25.75
C ARG A 10 5.16 -42.32 -24.59
N GLY A 11 5.03 -42.92 -23.40
CA GLY A 11 4.73 -42.20 -22.17
C GLY A 11 5.92 -41.38 -21.70
N PHE A 12 5.64 -40.35 -20.89
CA PHE A 12 6.66 -39.55 -20.21
C PHE A 12 7.37 -40.40 -19.15
N THR A 13 8.69 -40.29 -19.04
CA THR A 13 9.46 -41.02 -18.05
C THR A 13 9.43 -40.30 -16.70
N LEU A 14 9.54 -41.05 -15.60
CA LEU A 14 9.66 -40.45 -14.26
C LEU A 14 10.91 -39.57 -14.13
N ILE A 15 11.99 -39.89 -14.85
CA ILE A 15 13.21 -39.10 -14.82
C ILE A 15 13.04 -37.75 -15.54
N GLU A 16 12.31 -37.71 -16.66
CA GLU A 16 11.97 -36.44 -17.32
C GLU A 16 11.15 -35.55 -16.39
N LEU A 17 10.19 -36.12 -15.65
CA LEU A 17 9.36 -35.36 -14.72
C LEU A 17 10.17 -34.84 -13.53
N MET A 18 11.10 -35.65 -13.00
CA MET A 18 11.98 -35.23 -11.89
C MET A 18 12.89 -34.06 -12.28
N VAL A 19 13.47 -34.07 -13.48
CA VAL A 19 14.33 -32.98 -13.94
C VAL A 19 13.53 -31.69 -14.14
N VAL A 20 12.33 -31.78 -14.72
CA VAL A 20 11.44 -30.61 -14.88
C VAL A 20 11.09 -30.01 -13.51
N MET A 21 10.73 -30.85 -12.54
CA MET A 21 10.43 -30.40 -11.17
C MET A 21 11.62 -29.73 -10.50
N ALA A 22 12.84 -30.25 -10.71
CA ALA A 22 14.06 -29.63 -10.17
C ALA A 22 14.28 -28.21 -10.74
N ILE A 23 14.07 -28.01 -12.04
CA ILE A 23 14.19 -26.69 -12.67
C ILE A 23 13.11 -25.73 -12.15
N VAL A 24 11.85 -26.18 -12.09
CA VAL A 24 10.74 -25.36 -11.57
C VAL A 24 10.99 -24.95 -10.12
N ALA A 25 11.52 -25.84 -9.28
CA ALA A 25 11.85 -25.54 -7.89
C ALA A 25 12.89 -24.41 -7.78
N ILE A 26 13.93 -24.42 -8.62
CA ILE A 26 14.96 -23.36 -8.64
C ILE A 26 14.35 -22.02 -9.05
N LEU A 27 13.51 -22.01 -10.10
CA LEU A 27 12.86 -20.78 -10.57
C LEU A 27 11.87 -20.20 -9.54
N ALA A 28 11.14 -21.08 -8.84
CA ALA A 28 10.13 -20.67 -7.87
C ALA A 28 10.72 -19.87 -6.69
N VAL A 29 11.95 -20.16 -6.27
CA VAL A 29 12.63 -19.45 -5.16
C VAL A 29 12.77 -17.96 -5.42
N PHE A 30 13.00 -17.55 -6.67
CA PHE A 30 13.10 -16.13 -7.05
C PHE A 30 11.76 -15.55 -7.48
N ALA A 31 10.95 -16.33 -8.19
CA ALA A 31 9.69 -15.85 -8.75
C ALA A 31 8.63 -15.56 -7.69
N VAL A 32 8.53 -16.39 -6.64
CA VAL A 32 7.49 -16.24 -5.61
C VAL A 32 7.67 -14.94 -4.80
N PRO A 33 8.85 -14.63 -4.24
CA PRO A 33 9.06 -13.37 -3.52
C PRO A 33 8.83 -12.14 -4.42
N ALA A 34 9.35 -12.16 -5.65
CA ALA A 34 9.18 -11.05 -6.59
C ALA A 34 7.70 -10.81 -6.95
N TYR A 35 6.92 -11.88 -7.12
CA TYR A 35 5.47 -11.77 -7.35
C TYR A 35 4.72 -11.24 -6.12
N GLN A 36 5.12 -11.66 -4.91
CA GLN A 36 4.55 -11.13 -3.66
C GLN A 36 4.81 -9.63 -3.51
N ASP A 37 6.04 -9.17 -3.79
CA ASP A 37 6.37 -7.73 -3.74
C ASP A 37 5.59 -6.93 -4.79
N TYR A 38 5.48 -7.45 -6.02
CA TYR A 38 4.71 -6.79 -7.08
C TYR A 38 3.23 -6.65 -6.70
N THR A 39 2.62 -7.72 -6.21
CA THR A 39 1.22 -7.70 -5.77
C THR A 39 1.03 -6.78 -4.56
N LYS A 40 2.01 -6.70 -3.65
CA LYS A 40 1.99 -5.77 -2.52
C LYS A 40 2.03 -4.31 -2.97
N LYS A 41 2.94 -3.96 -3.88
CA LYS A 41 3.01 -2.62 -4.46
C LYS A 41 1.72 -2.26 -5.20
N ALA A 42 1.13 -3.20 -5.92
CA ALA A 42 -0.15 -2.99 -6.60
C ALA A 42 -1.31 -2.72 -5.61
N THR A 43 -1.39 -3.47 -4.50
CA THR A 43 -2.41 -3.22 -3.47
C THR A 43 -2.17 -1.88 -2.75
N MET A 44 -0.92 -1.52 -2.47
CA MET A 44 -0.59 -0.25 -1.82
C MET A 44 -0.90 0.98 -2.69
N ALA A 45 -0.96 0.83 -4.02
CA ALA A 45 -1.34 1.91 -4.94
C ALA A 45 -2.80 2.39 -4.75
N GLU A 46 -3.66 1.62 -4.07
CA GLU A 46 -5.01 2.07 -3.72
C GLU A 46 -5.01 3.14 -2.61
N PHE A 47 -4.02 3.10 -1.70
CA PHE A 47 -4.01 3.91 -0.49
C PHE A 47 -3.94 5.43 -0.76
N PRO A 48 -3.08 5.93 -1.67
CA PRO A 48 -3.07 7.36 -2.00
C PRO A 48 -4.40 7.85 -2.57
N THR A 49 -5.06 7.01 -3.39
CA THR A 49 -6.36 7.34 -4.00
C THR A 49 -7.45 7.51 -2.94
N ILE A 50 -7.43 6.63 -1.94
CA ILE A 50 -8.38 6.67 -0.82
C ILE A 50 -8.04 7.80 0.16
N ALA A 51 -6.76 8.16 0.30
CA ALA A 51 -6.29 9.26 1.14
C ALA A 51 -6.55 10.65 0.53
N ALA A 52 -6.64 10.74 -0.80
CA ALA A 52 -6.81 12.00 -1.54
C ALA A 52 -7.92 12.94 -1.03
N PRO A 53 -9.17 12.48 -0.75
CA PRO A 53 -10.20 13.38 -0.22
C PRO A 53 -9.88 13.93 1.17
N VAL A 54 -9.24 13.13 2.03
CA VAL A 54 -8.84 13.59 3.37
C VAL A 54 -7.67 14.56 3.27
N LYS A 55 -6.70 14.31 2.38
CA LYS A 55 -5.63 15.25 2.04
C LYS A 55 -6.20 16.61 1.63
N LEU A 56 -7.14 16.62 0.69
CA LEU A 56 -7.80 17.85 0.24
C LEU A 56 -8.52 18.57 1.38
N ALA A 57 -9.21 17.83 2.27
CA ALA A 57 -9.86 18.43 3.42
C ALA A 57 -8.88 19.04 4.42
N VAL A 58 -7.69 18.47 4.61
CA VAL A 58 -6.60 19.10 5.40
C VAL A 58 -6.14 20.41 4.75
N GLU A 59 -6.00 20.44 3.42
CA GLU A 59 -5.63 21.66 2.69
C GLU A 59 -6.69 22.76 2.85
N MET A 60 -7.98 22.41 2.72
CA MET A 60 -9.08 23.33 2.95
C MET A 60 -9.11 23.83 4.39
N CYS A 61 -8.95 22.95 5.37
CA CYS A 61 -8.89 23.34 6.78
C CYS A 61 -7.74 24.33 7.04
N ALA A 62 -6.58 24.12 6.43
CA ALA A 62 -5.46 25.04 6.59
C ALA A 62 -5.79 26.45 6.08
N LEU A 63 -6.49 26.57 4.96
CA LEU A 63 -6.92 27.86 4.41
C LEU A 63 -7.92 28.58 5.31
N GLU A 64 -8.82 27.84 5.98
CA GLU A 64 -9.90 28.43 6.77
C GLU A 64 -9.53 28.65 8.25
N LYS A 65 -8.67 27.80 8.81
CA LYS A 65 -8.48 27.66 10.27
C LYS A 65 -7.02 27.74 10.73
N ALA A 66 -6.05 27.75 9.82
CA ALA A 66 -4.65 27.92 10.19
C ALA A 66 -4.21 29.38 10.01
N SER A 67 -3.75 29.98 11.11
CA SER A 67 -3.03 31.26 11.12
C SER A 67 -1.55 31.10 11.50
N SER A 68 -1.16 29.89 11.88
CA SER A 68 0.18 29.49 12.30
C SER A 68 0.29 27.96 12.30
N THR A 69 1.51 27.42 12.33
CA THR A 69 1.77 25.98 12.42
C THR A 69 1.07 25.32 13.61
N SER A 70 0.96 26.00 14.76
CA SER A 70 0.27 25.45 15.94
C SER A 70 -1.24 25.32 15.70
N THR A 71 -1.88 26.36 15.17
CA THR A 71 -3.32 26.33 14.85
C THR A 71 -3.64 25.33 13.74
N PHE A 72 -2.76 25.18 12.74
CA PHE A 72 -2.89 24.13 11.73
C PHE A 72 -2.92 22.75 12.39
N ALA A 73 -1.92 22.47 13.24
CA ALA A 73 -1.77 21.19 13.88
C ALA A 73 -2.95 20.89 14.84
N THR A 74 -3.49 21.90 15.53
CA THR A 74 -4.63 21.71 16.44
C THR A 74 -5.96 21.56 15.69
N ASN A 75 -6.21 22.37 14.66
CA ASN A 75 -7.52 22.46 14.01
C ASN A 75 -7.69 21.45 12.87
N CYS A 76 -6.63 21.07 12.15
CA CYS A 76 -6.74 20.29 10.91
C CYS A 76 -6.52 18.79 11.09
N SER A 77 -7.05 18.26 12.19
CA SER A 77 -7.11 16.83 12.48
C SER A 77 -8.56 16.32 12.44
N THR A 78 -8.72 15.01 12.28
CA THR A 78 -10.04 14.37 12.32
C THR A 78 -10.68 14.49 13.69
N SER A 79 -9.89 14.39 14.78
CA SER A 79 -10.40 14.55 16.14
C SER A 79 -10.86 15.96 16.46
N ALA A 80 -10.33 16.99 15.76
CA ALA A 80 -10.80 18.36 15.87
C ALA A 80 -12.15 18.60 15.14
N GLY A 81 -12.63 17.64 14.35
CA GLY A 81 -13.92 17.72 13.67
C GLY A 81 -13.97 18.61 12.43
N HIS A 82 -12.84 19.15 11.99
CA HIS A 82 -12.73 19.99 10.78
C HIS A 82 -12.25 19.22 9.54
N VAL A 83 -11.75 18.00 9.73
CA VAL A 83 -11.31 17.11 8.66
C VAL A 83 -12.08 15.79 8.79
N PRO A 84 -12.80 15.32 7.77
CA PRO A 84 -13.52 14.06 7.84
C PRO A 84 -12.54 12.87 7.86
N SER A 85 -12.98 11.75 8.44
CA SER A 85 -12.37 10.45 8.17
C SER A 85 -12.99 9.79 6.94
N ALA A 86 -12.27 8.86 6.34
CA ALA A 86 -12.79 8.00 5.28
C ALA A 86 -12.57 6.53 5.63
N ALA A 87 -13.44 5.65 5.14
CA ALA A 87 -13.24 4.22 5.23
C ALA A 87 -13.83 3.52 4.00
N ILE A 88 -13.01 2.80 3.26
CA ILE A 88 -13.44 2.05 2.07
C ILE A 88 -12.53 0.84 1.87
N ASN A 89 -13.11 -0.27 1.44
CA ASN A 89 -12.37 -1.48 1.06
C ASN A 89 -11.29 -1.88 2.10
N ASN A 90 -11.66 -1.93 3.38
CA ASN A 90 -10.77 -2.27 4.50
C ASN A 90 -9.55 -1.35 4.67
N ILE A 91 -9.68 -0.10 4.26
CA ILE A 91 -8.71 0.98 4.49
C ILE A 91 -9.43 2.08 5.24
N SER A 92 -8.93 2.46 6.42
CA SER A 92 -9.36 3.65 7.15
C SER A 92 -8.41 4.79 6.85
N VAL A 93 -8.93 6.02 6.80
CA VAL A 93 -8.12 7.22 6.65
C VAL A 93 -8.48 8.23 7.72
N THR A 94 -7.48 8.71 8.45
CA THR A 94 -7.62 9.75 9.47
C THR A 94 -6.51 10.79 9.35
N ALA A 95 -6.80 12.03 9.71
CA ALA A 95 -5.80 13.09 9.86
C ALA A 95 -5.46 13.26 11.34
N THR A 96 -4.19 13.11 11.70
CA THR A 96 -3.73 13.13 13.10
C THR A 96 -2.61 14.14 13.29
N ASN A 97 -2.62 14.85 14.43
CA ASN A 97 -1.52 15.71 14.82
C ASN A 97 -0.33 14.87 15.26
N VAL A 98 0.84 15.09 14.64
CA VAL A 98 2.10 14.50 15.05
C VAL A 98 3.15 15.60 15.11
N SER A 99 3.54 15.97 16.34
CA SER A 99 4.64 16.92 16.61
C SER A 99 4.54 18.26 15.86
N GLY A 100 3.33 18.82 15.74
CA GLY A 100 3.11 20.11 15.06
C GLY A 100 2.91 20.01 13.54
N ALA A 101 2.89 18.80 12.99
CA ALA A 101 2.45 18.50 11.63
C ALA A 101 1.10 17.75 11.66
N ILE A 102 0.43 17.69 10.51
CA ILE A 102 -0.73 16.81 10.31
C ILE A 102 -0.31 15.64 9.43
N GLN A 103 -0.59 14.43 9.88
CA GLN A 103 -0.40 13.22 9.10
C GLN A 103 -1.77 12.69 8.67
N VAL A 104 -1.98 12.58 7.35
CA VAL A 104 -3.09 11.81 6.79
C VAL A 104 -2.63 10.38 6.65
N ILE A 105 -3.18 9.51 7.48
CA ILE A 105 -2.79 8.10 7.61
C ILE A 105 -3.88 7.26 6.98
N ALA A 106 -3.57 6.59 5.88
CA ALA A 106 -4.37 5.52 5.31
C ALA A 106 -3.84 4.18 5.84
N GLN A 107 -4.64 3.46 6.61
CA GLN A 107 -4.25 2.23 7.30
C GLN A 107 -5.11 1.05 6.83
N ALA A 108 -4.48 -0.10 6.60
CA ALA A 108 -5.19 -1.36 6.39
C ALA A 108 -5.88 -1.80 7.70
N THR A 109 -7.20 -1.93 7.71
CA THR A 109 -7.95 -2.40 8.89
C THR A 109 -8.07 -3.92 8.96
N SER A 110 -7.73 -4.61 7.87
CA SER A 110 -7.60 -6.05 7.79
C SER A 110 -6.59 -6.43 6.71
N ASP A 111 -6.17 -7.69 6.68
CA ASP A 111 -5.31 -8.21 5.61
C ASP A 111 -5.94 -8.00 4.23
N LYS A 112 -5.18 -7.39 3.32
CA LYS A 112 -5.52 -7.20 1.90
C LYS A 112 -4.45 -7.86 1.05
N GLY A 113 -4.60 -9.17 0.88
CA GLY A 113 -3.62 -10.01 0.19
C GLY A 113 -2.25 -9.93 0.89
N PRO A 114 -1.20 -9.42 0.22
CA PRO A 114 0.14 -9.29 0.81
C PRO A 114 0.30 -8.09 1.76
N VAL A 115 -0.63 -7.13 1.77
CA VAL A 115 -0.64 -6.02 2.75
C VAL A 115 -1.33 -6.49 4.03
N LYS A 116 -0.63 -6.41 5.16
CA LYS A 116 -1.15 -6.86 6.45
C LYS A 116 -1.94 -5.77 7.17
N SER A 117 -2.85 -6.20 8.04
CA SER A 117 -3.54 -5.28 8.95
C SER A 117 -2.54 -4.44 9.74
N GLY A 118 -2.78 -3.14 9.84
CA GLY A 118 -1.90 -2.18 10.50
C GLY A 118 -0.79 -1.58 9.64
N GLU A 119 -0.62 -2.01 8.38
CA GLU A 119 0.26 -1.31 7.45
C GLU A 119 -0.34 0.04 7.03
N GLU A 120 0.51 1.06 6.88
CA GLU A 120 0.07 2.43 6.64
C GLU A 120 0.77 3.08 5.45
N PHE A 121 0.01 3.92 4.75
CA PHE A 121 0.51 4.96 3.85
C PHE A 121 0.22 6.31 4.52
N ILE A 122 1.27 7.10 4.72
CA ILE A 122 1.25 8.32 5.53
C ILE A 122 1.66 9.50 4.66
N LEU A 123 0.77 10.49 4.57
CA LEU A 123 1.04 11.80 3.98
C LEU A 123 1.24 12.82 5.11
N SER A 124 2.48 13.28 5.28
CA SER A 124 2.83 14.29 6.29
C SER A 124 2.73 15.69 5.69
N ALA A 125 1.79 16.49 6.18
CA ALA A 125 1.63 17.91 5.86
C ALA A 125 2.40 18.79 6.83
N THR A 126 3.32 19.59 6.29
CA THR A 126 4.02 20.65 7.02
C THR A 126 3.50 22.00 6.56
N TYR A 127 2.94 22.77 7.50
CA TYR A 127 2.42 24.12 7.26
C TYR A 127 3.49 25.17 7.55
N SER A 128 3.65 26.10 6.62
CA SER A 128 4.57 27.23 6.69
C SER A 128 3.94 28.48 6.07
N ASP A 129 4.61 29.62 6.20
CA ASP A 129 4.19 30.88 5.56
C ASP A 129 4.16 30.81 4.02
N GLN A 130 4.79 29.78 3.42
CA GLN A 130 4.77 29.53 1.99
C GLN A 130 3.67 28.53 1.57
N GLY A 131 2.84 28.07 2.51
CA GLY A 131 1.78 27.09 2.31
C GLY A 131 2.11 25.71 2.90
N ILE A 132 1.44 24.69 2.36
CA ILE A 132 1.54 23.30 2.84
C ILE A 132 2.46 22.51 1.90
N THR A 133 3.41 21.78 2.50
CA THR A 133 4.24 20.80 1.80
C THR A 133 3.88 19.40 2.27
N TRP A 134 3.92 18.43 1.35
CA TRP A 134 3.55 17.04 1.60
C TRP A 134 4.74 16.12 1.39
N ALA A 135 4.95 15.19 2.33
CA ALA A 135 5.87 14.08 2.19
C ALA A 135 5.13 12.76 2.38
N ALA A 136 5.29 11.82 1.45
CA ALA A 136 4.74 10.48 1.54
C ALA A 136 5.73 9.52 2.21
N SER A 137 5.21 8.57 2.97
CA SER A 137 5.98 7.48 3.58
C SER A 137 5.07 6.28 3.84
N CYS A 138 5.65 5.10 4.03
CA CYS A 138 4.90 3.91 4.37
C CYS A 138 5.52 3.20 5.57
N THR A 139 4.68 2.54 6.35
CA THR A 139 5.11 1.70 7.47
C THR A 139 4.50 0.32 7.36
N ASP A 140 5.25 -0.69 7.81
CA ASP A 140 4.67 -2.01 8.03
C ASP A 140 3.83 -2.05 9.32
N ALA A 141 3.17 -3.18 9.59
CA ALA A 141 2.34 -3.36 10.77
C ALA A 141 3.12 -3.28 12.10
N GLY A 142 4.46 -3.38 12.06
CA GLY A 142 5.34 -3.16 13.20
C GLY A 142 5.83 -1.72 13.34
N GLY A 143 5.40 -0.82 12.45
CA GLY A 143 5.81 0.58 12.43
C GLY A 143 7.17 0.84 11.78
N ASN A 144 7.80 -0.16 11.14
CA ASN A 144 9.07 0.05 10.46
C ASN A 144 8.83 0.74 9.11
N ALA A 145 9.69 1.69 8.75
CA ALA A 145 9.59 2.41 7.49
C ALA A 145 9.87 1.50 6.29
N GLN A 146 9.10 1.66 5.22
CA GLN A 146 9.14 0.80 4.04
C GLN A 146 9.24 1.64 2.77
N SER A 147 10.28 1.38 1.96
CA SER A 147 10.50 2.05 0.68
C SER A 147 10.28 1.13 -0.54
N ALA A 148 10.35 -0.19 -0.35
CA ALA A 148 10.29 -1.15 -1.45
C ALA A 148 8.92 -1.17 -2.18
N TYR A 149 7.84 -0.96 -1.43
CA TYR A 149 6.47 -1.03 -1.92
C TYR A 149 5.68 0.27 -1.71
N CYS A 150 6.32 1.32 -1.21
CA CYS A 150 5.64 2.59 -0.99
C CYS A 150 5.33 3.27 -2.33
N PRO A 151 4.09 3.73 -2.55
CA PRO A 151 3.77 4.57 -3.70
C PRO A 151 4.56 5.89 -3.65
N ASP A 152 4.96 6.38 -4.82
CA ASP A 152 5.54 7.71 -4.99
C ASP A 152 4.50 8.83 -4.75
#